data_AF-A0A1P8NBX2-F1
#
_entry.id   AF-A0A1P8NBX2-F1
#
_cell.length_a   1.000
_cell.length_b   1.000
_cell.length_c   1.000
_cell.angle_alpha   90.00
_cell.angle_beta   90.00
_cell.angle_gamma   90.00
#
_symmetry.space_group_name_H-M   'P 1'
#
loop_
_entity.id
_entity.type
_entity.pdbx_description
1 polymer ?
#
loop_
_entity_poly.entity_id
_entity_poly.type
_entity_poly.pdbx_seq_one_letter_code
_entity_poly.pdbx_strand_id
1 'polypeptide(L)'
;MNECPDDPYSIHFAGEKLEQEVSSALIDYRLTLAGAPPVDSTPWHRDTSMDRYSVRVRAGDDEITLSVDDWGDRLGEVRPFLREWIRQRVHLERAKLKSSSRRRDPYWTDQWRRAHPWGG
;
A
#
# COMPACT_ATOMS: atom_id res chain seq x y z
N MET A 1 4.26 -37.08 12.52
CA MET A 1 3.41 -36.81 11.35
C MET A 1 4.02 -35.58 10.69
N ASN A 2 4.42 -35.71 9.42
CA ASN A 2 5.05 -34.64 8.64
C ASN A 2 4.10 -33.43 8.53
N GLU A 3 4.54 -32.27 9.02
CA GLU A 3 4.03 -31.00 8.53
C GLU A 3 4.81 -30.69 7.24
N CYS A 4 4.13 -30.70 6.09
CA CYS A 4 4.70 -30.27 4.82
C CYS A 4 4.63 -28.72 4.80
N PRO A 5 5.76 -27.99 4.88
CA PRO A 5 5.73 -26.55 5.09
C PRO A 5 5.68 -25.76 3.77
N ASP A 6 4.93 -26.23 2.76
CA ASP A 6 4.89 -25.56 1.45
C ASP A 6 3.71 -26.09 0.61
N ASP A 7 2.50 -25.62 0.91
CA ASP A 7 1.36 -25.86 0.02
C ASP A 7 1.38 -24.80 -1.09
N PRO A 8 1.66 -25.16 -2.36
CA PRO A 8 1.83 -24.19 -3.45
C PRO A 8 0.55 -23.40 -3.76
N TYR A 9 -0.61 -23.89 -3.32
CA TYR A 9 -1.88 -23.17 -3.39
C TYR A 9 -1.95 -22.07 -2.33
N SER A 10 -1.44 -22.33 -1.13
CA SER A 10 -1.37 -21.37 -0.01
C SER A 10 -0.43 -20.20 -0.31
N ILE A 11 0.76 -20.45 -0.88
CA ILE A 11 1.69 -19.36 -1.27
C ILE A 11 1.13 -18.51 -2.42
N HIS A 12 0.45 -19.13 -3.39
CA HIS A 12 -0.20 -18.41 -4.48
C HIS A 12 -1.30 -17.49 -3.94
N PHE A 13 -2.17 -18.01 -3.06
CA PHE A 13 -3.22 -17.24 -2.43
C PHE A 13 -2.66 -16.09 -1.60
N ALA A 14 -1.59 -16.33 -0.84
CA ALA A 14 -0.89 -15.28 -0.08
C ALA A 14 -0.34 -14.18 -1.00
N GLY A 15 0.20 -14.55 -2.17
CA GLY A 15 0.67 -13.60 -3.18
C GLY A 15 -0.44 -12.73 -3.75
N GLU A 16 -1.55 -13.34 -4.19
CA GLU A 16 -2.72 -12.60 -4.66
C GLU A 16 -3.28 -11.67 -3.58
N LYS A 17 -3.31 -12.15 -2.33
CA LYS A 17 -3.79 -11.38 -1.20
C LYS A 17 -2.87 -10.20 -0.89
N LEU A 18 -1.55 -10.39 -0.94
CA LEU A 18 -0.57 -9.32 -0.79
C LEU A 18 -0.80 -8.23 -1.85
N GLU A 19 -0.90 -8.61 -3.12
CA GLU A 19 -1.20 -7.69 -4.22
C GLU A 19 -2.52 -6.92 -4.01
N GLN A 20 -3.55 -7.60 -3.51
CA GLN A 20 -4.84 -6.99 -3.18
C GLN A 20 -4.70 -5.95 -2.04
N GLU A 21 -3.99 -6.26 -0.97
CA GLU A 21 -3.81 -5.37 0.18
C GLU A 21 -3.02 -4.12 -0.21
N VAL A 22 -1.94 -4.27 -0.99
CA VAL A 22 -1.18 -3.15 -1.57
C VAL A 22 -2.08 -2.29 -2.44
N SER A 23 -2.76 -2.89 -3.42
CA SER A 23 -3.64 -2.16 -4.35
C SER A 23 -4.73 -1.39 -3.60
N SER A 24 -5.33 -2.01 -2.59
CA SER A 24 -6.36 -1.37 -1.77
C SER A 24 -5.82 -0.15 -1.01
N ALA A 25 -4.62 -0.23 -0.42
CA ALA A 25 -4.00 0.90 0.27
C ALA A 25 -3.73 2.09 -0.68
N LEU A 26 -3.24 1.81 -1.88
CA LEU A 26 -2.92 2.82 -2.89
C LEU A 26 -4.18 3.46 -3.50
N ILE A 27 -5.24 2.66 -3.70
CA ILE A 27 -6.55 3.17 -4.13
C ILE A 27 -7.13 4.10 -3.06
N ASP A 28 -7.12 3.70 -1.79
CA ASP A 28 -7.59 4.53 -0.67
C ASP A 28 -6.88 5.89 -0.64
N TYR A 29 -5.54 5.88 -0.81
CA TYR A 29 -4.72 7.08 -0.90
C TYR A 29 -5.16 7.99 -2.05
N ARG A 30 -5.22 7.45 -3.28
CA ARG A 30 -5.55 8.20 -4.51
C ARG A 30 -7.00 8.70 -4.56
N LEU A 31 -7.93 7.97 -3.94
CA LEU A 31 -9.32 8.38 -3.85
C LEU A 31 -9.56 9.44 -2.77
N THR A 32 -8.69 9.51 -1.77
CA THR A 32 -8.83 10.49 -0.67
C THR A 32 -8.12 11.80 -0.97
N LEU A 33 -6.92 11.74 -1.53
CA LEU A 33 -6.04 12.90 -1.70
C LEU A 33 -5.89 13.28 -3.17
N ALA A 34 -6.23 14.52 -3.49
CA ALA A 34 -6.03 15.13 -4.79
C ALA A 34 -4.76 15.99 -4.78
N GLY A 35 -3.92 15.84 -5.81
CA GLY A 35 -2.66 16.58 -5.94
C GLY A 35 -1.56 16.15 -4.97
N ALA A 36 -1.73 15.04 -4.26
CA ALA A 36 -0.66 14.45 -3.47
C ALA A 36 0.36 13.74 -4.38
N PRO A 37 1.62 13.58 -3.94
CA PRO A 37 2.64 12.85 -4.69
C PRO A 37 2.17 11.47 -5.14
N PRO A 38 2.46 11.03 -6.37
CA PRO A 38 2.05 9.70 -6.82
C PRO A 38 2.75 8.61 -6.00
N VAL A 39 2.00 7.55 -5.73
CA VAL A 39 2.50 6.30 -5.15
C VAL A 39 2.06 5.18 -6.06
N ASP A 40 3.02 4.45 -6.60
CA ASP A 40 2.80 3.41 -7.60
C ASP A 40 3.22 2.05 -7.05
N SER A 41 2.60 0.98 -7.57
CA SER A 41 3.01 -0.39 -7.28
C SER A 41 3.32 -1.18 -8.56
N THR A 42 4.29 -2.08 -8.46
CA THR A 42 4.67 -3.03 -9.50
C THR A 42 4.66 -4.44 -8.91
N PRO A 43 3.74 -5.32 -9.31
CA PRO A 43 3.76 -6.72 -8.90
C PRO A 43 4.87 -7.49 -9.63
N TRP A 44 5.38 -8.56 -9.01
CA TRP A 44 6.48 -9.39 -9.52
C TRP A 44 6.29 -9.85 -10.97
N HIS A 45 5.07 -10.17 -11.38
CA HIS A 45 4.80 -10.65 -12.74
C HIS A 45 4.92 -9.56 -13.82
N ARG A 46 5.15 -8.29 -13.44
CA ARG A 46 5.45 -7.17 -14.34
C ARG A 46 6.93 -6.83 -14.44
N ASP A 47 7.76 -7.30 -13.52
CA ASP A 47 9.20 -7.06 -13.50
C ASP A 47 9.95 -8.36 -13.18
N THR A 48 10.64 -8.91 -14.18
CA THR A 48 11.34 -10.19 -14.07
C THR A 48 12.55 -10.15 -13.13
N SER A 49 12.96 -8.97 -12.66
CA SER A 49 14.02 -8.83 -11.65
C SER A 49 13.53 -9.01 -10.22
N MET A 50 12.21 -9.06 -10.01
CA MET A 50 11.60 -9.19 -8.70
C MET A 50 11.39 -10.64 -8.28
N ASP A 51 11.51 -10.91 -6.98
CA ASP A 51 11.19 -12.20 -6.40
C ASP A 51 9.72 -12.56 -6.61
N ARG A 52 9.44 -13.85 -6.76
CA ARG A 52 8.08 -14.34 -6.98
C ARG A 52 7.18 -13.98 -5.80
N TYR A 53 5.93 -13.61 -6.10
CA TYR A 53 4.96 -13.18 -5.09
C TYR A 53 5.42 -11.98 -4.27
N SER A 54 6.12 -11.04 -4.91
CA SER A 54 6.46 -9.76 -4.33
C SER A 54 5.77 -8.59 -5.03
N VAL A 55 5.66 -7.47 -4.32
CA VAL A 55 5.10 -6.22 -4.81
C VAL A 55 6.01 -5.08 -4.38
N ARG A 56 6.49 -4.34 -5.37
CA ARG A 56 7.31 -3.14 -5.18
C ARG A 56 6.39 -1.93 -5.12
N VAL A 57 6.59 -1.06 -4.15
CA VAL A 57 5.85 0.20 -3.97
C VAL A 57 6.84 1.35 -4.00
N ARG A 58 6.54 2.38 -4.79
CA ARG A 58 7.41 3.54 -4.98
C ARG A 58 6.68 4.84 -4.65
N ALA A 59 7.36 5.72 -3.93
CA ALA A 59 6.90 7.07 -3.61
C ALA A 59 8.05 8.06 -3.86
N GLY A 60 8.09 8.68 -5.04
CA GLY A 60 9.21 9.54 -5.45
C GLY A 60 10.50 8.73 -5.66
N ASP A 61 11.55 9.06 -4.91
CA ASP A 61 12.84 8.36 -4.92
C ASP A 61 12.91 7.19 -3.93
N ASP A 62 11.93 7.08 -3.03
CA ASP A 62 11.82 5.98 -2.09
C ASP A 62 11.08 4.78 -2.69
N GLU A 63 11.58 3.59 -2.37
CA GLU A 63 10.99 2.31 -2.78
C GLU A 63 11.01 1.31 -1.64
N ILE A 64 10.02 0.42 -1.60
CA ILE A 64 9.98 -0.74 -0.73
C ILE A 64 9.43 -1.96 -1.49
N THR A 65 9.98 -3.14 -1.25
CA THR A 65 9.45 -4.40 -1.77
C THR A 65 8.85 -5.20 -0.62
N LEU A 66 7.60 -5.65 -0.83
CA LEU A 66 6.87 -6.52 0.08
C LEU A 66 6.83 -7.91 -0.56
N SER A 67 7.33 -8.94 0.12
CA SER A 67 7.31 -10.32 -0.36
C SER A 67 6.35 -11.18 0.47
N VAL A 68 5.85 -12.28 -0.08
CA VAL A 68 5.10 -13.27 0.70
C VAL A 68 5.97 -13.95 1.76
N ASP A 69 7.27 -14.10 1.53
CA ASP A 69 8.20 -14.65 2.53
C ASP A 69 8.21 -13.81 3.82
N ASP A 70 8.20 -12.48 3.66
CA ASP A 70 8.22 -11.54 4.78
C ASP A 70 6.83 -11.23 5.36
N TRP A 71 5.77 -11.32 4.55
CA TRP A 71 4.43 -10.80 4.90
C TRP A 71 3.31 -11.84 4.88
N GLY A 72 3.56 -13.07 4.44
CA GLY A 72 2.55 -14.12 4.24
C GLY A 72 1.73 -14.40 5.49
N ASP A 73 2.36 -14.49 6.66
CA ASP A 73 1.68 -14.74 7.94
C ASP A 73 1.04 -13.49 8.56
N ARG A 74 1.34 -12.30 8.04
CA ARG A 74 0.90 -11.00 8.59
C ARG A 74 0.28 -10.09 7.53
N LEU A 75 -0.42 -10.67 6.57
CA LEU A 75 -1.06 -9.93 5.46
C LEU A 75 -2.02 -8.83 5.95
N GLY A 76 -2.65 -9.01 7.11
CA GLY A 76 -3.50 -7.98 7.74
C GLY A 76 -2.74 -6.71 8.16
N GLU A 77 -1.42 -6.77 8.31
CA GLU A 77 -0.56 -5.66 8.69
C GLU A 77 -0.02 -4.87 7.50
N VAL A 78 -0.16 -5.38 6.27
CA VAL A 78 0.36 -4.73 5.05
C VAL A 78 -0.25 -3.35 4.85
N ARG A 79 -1.57 -3.22 4.98
CA ARG A 79 -2.27 -1.93 4.81
C ARG A 79 -1.85 -0.87 5.84
N PRO A 80 -1.88 -1.13 7.16
CA PRO A 80 -1.43 -0.13 8.14
C PRO A 80 0.06 0.19 7.99
N PHE A 81 0.89 -0.80 7.68
CA PHE A 81 2.30 -0.58 7.39
C PHE A 81 2.51 0.37 6.20
N LEU A 82 1.87 0.10 5.06
CA LEU A 82 1.97 0.94 3.88
C LEU A 82 1.45 2.34 4.12
N ARG A 83 0.35 2.48 4.86
CA ARG A 83 -0.21 3.78 5.24
C ARG A 83 0.78 4.64 6.01
N GLU A 84 1.51 4.04 6.94
CA GLU A 84 2.53 4.75 7.71
C GLU A 84 3.78 5.02 6.86
N TRP A 85 4.24 4.04 6.09
CA TRP A 85 5.38 4.19 5.18
C TRP A 85 5.16 5.32 4.16
N ILE A 86 3.96 5.38 3.54
CA ILE A 86 3.56 6.45 2.62
C ILE A 86 3.51 7.78 3.38
N ARG A 87 2.87 7.84 4.55
CA ARG A 87 2.72 9.08 5.34
C ARG A 87 4.06 9.74 5.64
N GLN A 88 5.10 8.94 5.93
CA GLN A 88 6.44 9.44 6.21
C GLN A 88 7.16 10.02 4.99
N ARG A 89 6.72 9.67 3.76
CA ARG A 89 7.37 10.03 2.49
C ARG A 89 6.62 11.08 1.68
N VAL A 90 5.32 11.24 1.92
CA VAL A 90 4.50 12.18 1.15
C VAL A 90 4.21 13.46 1.94
N HIS A 91 4.50 14.60 1.34
CA HIS A 91 4.15 15.90 1.90
C HIS A 91 2.69 16.25 1.59
N LEU A 92 1.82 16.19 2.61
CA LEU A 92 0.38 16.42 2.47
C LEU A 92 -0.01 17.91 2.45
N GLU A 93 0.90 18.82 2.76
CA GLU A 93 0.63 20.27 2.87
C GLU A 93 0.10 20.89 1.58
N ARG A 94 0.45 20.31 0.42
CA ARG A 94 -0.04 20.75 -0.90
C ARG A 94 -1.21 19.91 -1.43
N ALA A 95 -1.56 18.83 -0.74
CA ALA A 95 -2.66 17.96 -1.13
C ALA A 95 -4.00 18.55 -0.67
N LYS A 96 -5.06 18.21 -1.41
CA LYS A 96 -6.45 18.56 -1.07
C LYS A 96 -7.25 17.29 -0.83
N LEU A 97 -8.27 17.35 0.02
CA LEU A 97 -9.27 16.27 0.05
C LEU A 97 -10.04 16.24 -1.27
N LYS A 98 -10.20 15.05 -1.83
CA LYS A 98 -10.95 14.86 -3.07
C LYS A 98 -12.44 15.11 -2.83
N SER A 99 -12.98 16.19 -3.40
CA SER A 99 -14.38 16.63 -3.22
C SER A 99 -15.41 15.60 -3.67
N SER A 100 -15.11 14.85 -4.73
CA SER A 100 -16.03 13.89 -5.36
C SER A 100 -15.97 12.45 -4.82
N SER A 101 -15.10 12.17 -3.84
CA SER A 101 -14.96 10.80 -3.34
C SER A 101 -16.10 10.43 -2.38
N ARG A 102 -16.98 9.52 -2.80
CA ARG A 102 -18.06 8.94 -1.96
C ARG A 102 -17.53 8.05 -0.82
N ARG A 103 -16.28 7.60 -0.91
CA ARG A 103 -15.60 6.77 0.09
C ARG A 103 -14.19 7.31 0.29
N ARG A 104 -14.08 8.34 1.13
CA ARG A 104 -12.77 8.78 1.62
C ARG A 104 -12.31 7.79 2.68
N ASP A 105 -11.04 7.46 2.63
CA ASP A 105 -10.42 6.67 3.68
C ASP A 105 -10.31 7.52 4.97
N PRO A 106 -10.80 7.02 6.12
CA PRO A 106 -10.74 7.75 7.38
C PRO A 106 -9.32 8.09 7.82
N TYR A 107 -8.35 7.19 7.59
CA TYR A 107 -6.96 7.40 8.00
C TYR A 107 -6.34 8.55 7.21
N TRP A 108 -6.45 8.55 5.88
CA TRP A 108 -5.91 9.64 5.05
C TRP A 108 -6.63 10.97 5.27
N THR A 109 -7.92 10.93 5.60
CA THR A 109 -8.68 12.13 5.97
C THR A 109 -8.14 12.73 7.27
N ASP A 110 -7.85 11.89 8.28
CA ASP A 110 -7.26 12.33 9.54
C ASP A 110 -5.84 12.90 9.36
N GLN A 111 -4.99 12.21 8.59
CA GLN A 111 -3.63 12.70 8.30
C GLN A 111 -3.64 14.03 7.54
N TRP A 112 -4.56 14.20 6.60
CA TRP A 112 -4.74 15.49 5.92
C TRP A 112 -5.16 16.59 6.91
N ARG A 113 -6.12 16.33 7.81
CA ARG A 113 -6.54 17.33 8.81
C ARG A 113 -5.39 17.74 9.74
N ARG A 114 -4.55 16.79 10.15
CA ARG A 114 -3.36 17.08 10.97
C ARG A 114 -2.34 17.95 10.24
N ALA A 115 -2.19 17.76 8.93
CA ALA A 115 -1.32 18.58 8.09
C ALA A 115 -1.92 19.96 7.74
N HIS A 116 -3.24 20.14 7.90
CA HIS A 116 -3.98 21.38 7.57
C HIS A 116 -4.75 21.92 8.80
N PRO A 117 -4.06 22.40 9.86
CA PRO A 117 -4.68 22.75 11.13
C PRO A 117 -5.64 23.96 11.08
N TRP A 118 -5.57 24.79 10.04
CA TRP A 118 -6.36 26.03 9.94
C TRP A 118 -7.52 25.97 8.91
N GLY A 119 -7.79 24.78 8.35
CA GLY A 119 -8.89 24.56 7.39
C GLY A 119 -8.54 25.05 5.97
N GLY A 120 -8.68 24.14 5.00
CA GLY A 120 -8.60 24.46 3.57
C GLY A 120 -9.91 24.96 2.99
#